data_AF-A0ABD1AM57-F1
#
_entry.id   AF-A0ABD1AM57-F1
#
_cell.length_a   1.000
_cell.length_b   1.000
_cell.length_c   1.000
_cell.angle_alpha   90.00
_cell.angle_beta   90.00
_cell.angle_gamma   90.00
#
_symmetry.space_group_name_H-M   'P 1'
#
loop_
_entity.id
_entity.type
_entity.pdbx_description
1 polymer ?
#
loop_
_entity_poly.entity_id
_entity_poly.type
_entity_poly.pdbx_seq_one_letter_code
_entity_poly.pdbx_strand_id
1 'polypeptide(L)'
;MSNISGASSGSSSTRRERVVGVPTVCWCGAQIVGKISKLDSNPYRRYFHCAYVVSNKLMDDNHVFKWVDEALLNEVERLSSEAKRLEQMMRESEIVFDGVEYEKVVFDKVLMKVKK
;
A
#
# COMPACT_ATOMS: atom_id res chain seq x y z
N MET A 1 19.77 38.25 0.08
CA MET A 1 18.42 38.45 -0.46
C MET A 1 18.25 37.53 -1.67
N SER A 2 17.43 36.50 -1.47
CA SER A 2 16.43 35.91 -2.37
C SER A 2 16.71 35.75 -3.88
N ASN A 3 16.72 34.48 -4.32
CA ASN A 3 15.74 33.86 -5.25
C ASN A 3 16.42 32.99 -6.30
N ILE A 4 16.50 31.68 -6.06
CA ILE A 4 16.41 30.69 -7.13
C ILE A 4 15.39 29.65 -6.70
N SER A 5 14.24 29.75 -7.35
CA SER A 5 13.02 29.01 -7.14
C SER A 5 13.26 27.51 -7.29
N GLY A 6 12.70 26.73 -6.36
CA GLY A 6 12.51 25.30 -6.51
C GLY A 6 11.58 25.04 -7.68
N ALA A 7 12.15 24.77 -8.85
CA ALA A 7 11.44 24.16 -9.94
C ALA A 7 11.47 22.64 -9.71
N SER A 8 10.38 22.10 -9.17
CA SER A 8 10.07 20.68 -9.23
C SER A 8 9.92 20.30 -10.71
N SER A 9 11.03 19.93 -11.35
CA SER A 9 11.01 19.33 -12.66
C SER A 9 10.38 17.94 -12.52
N GLY A 10 9.06 17.89 -12.73
CA GLY A 10 8.34 16.65 -12.97
C GLY A 10 8.94 15.97 -14.20
N SER A 11 9.87 15.05 -13.97
CA SER A 11 10.46 14.24 -15.02
C SER A 11 9.43 13.21 -15.48
N SER A 12 8.79 13.53 -16.60
CA SER A 12 8.10 12.57 -17.45
C SER A 12 9.06 11.46 -17.85
N SER A 13 8.91 10.29 -17.25
CA SER A 13 9.56 9.04 -17.67
C SER A 13 8.53 7.93 -17.62
N THR A 14 7.92 7.66 -18.78
CA THR A 14 7.39 6.38 -19.23
C THR A 14 7.19 5.29 -18.14
N ARG A 15 5.95 5.17 -17.63
CA ARG A 15 5.37 3.95 -17.02
C ARG A 15 6.29 3.11 -16.09
N ARG A 16 7.11 3.74 -15.25
CA ARG A 16 7.69 3.05 -14.08
C ARG A 16 6.73 3.24 -12.94
N GLU A 17 5.97 2.19 -12.64
CA GLU A 17 4.97 2.15 -11.58
C GLU A 17 5.59 2.71 -10.31
N ARG A 18 5.10 3.88 -9.86
CA ARG A 18 5.59 4.52 -8.64
C ARG A 18 5.33 3.54 -7.52
N VAL A 19 6.38 2.94 -6.95
CA VAL A 19 6.23 1.89 -5.94
C VAL A 19 5.39 2.45 -4.78
N VAL A 20 4.16 1.95 -4.66
CA VAL A 20 3.26 2.25 -3.53
C VAL A 20 3.67 1.37 -2.37
N GLY A 21 3.68 1.90 -1.15
CA GLY A 21 4.10 1.13 0.03
C GLY A 21 5.62 0.95 0.16
N VAL A 22 6.02 -0.12 0.83
CA VAL A 22 7.44 -0.45 1.09
C VAL A 22 8.04 -1.19 -0.11
N PRO A 23 9.09 -0.64 -0.76
CA PRO A 23 9.71 -1.30 -1.88
C PRO A 23 10.46 -2.57 -1.46
N THR A 24 10.17 -3.70 -2.13
CA THR A 24 10.79 -5.00 -1.85
C THR A 24 11.92 -5.33 -2.83
N VAL A 25 11.79 -4.93 -4.10
CA VAL A 25 12.80 -5.12 -5.15
C VAL A 25 12.84 -3.90 -6.07
N CYS A 26 14.01 -3.59 -6.62
CA CYS A 26 14.14 -2.58 -7.66
C CYS A 26 13.80 -3.18 -9.03
N TRP A 27 13.36 -2.35 -9.98
CA TRP A 27 13.09 -2.77 -11.37
C TRP A 27 14.32 -3.40 -12.07
N CYS A 28 15.53 -3.14 -11.59
CA CYS A 28 16.77 -3.76 -12.08
C CYS A 28 17.04 -5.17 -11.50
N GLY A 29 16.15 -5.70 -10.66
CA GLY A 29 16.30 -6.98 -9.97
C GLY A 29 17.12 -6.93 -8.69
N ALA A 30 17.78 -5.80 -8.38
CA ALA A 30 18.53 -5.66 -7.14
C ALA A 30 17.61 -5.51 -5.92
N GLN A 31 18.08 -6.02 -4.77
CA GLN A 31 17.41 -5.86 -3.48
C GLN A 31 17.37 -4.38 -3.04
N ILE A 32 16.47 -4.09 -2.13
CA ILE A 32 16.33 -2.77 -1.50
C ILE A 32 17.07 -2.76 -0.17
N VAL A 33 17.82 -1.68 0.09
CA VAL A 33 18.58 -1.46 1.33
C VAL A 33 18.13 -0.17 2.01
N GLY A 34 18.19 -0.16 3.35
CA GLY A 34 17.96 1.03 4.15
C GLY A 34 19.21 1.89 4.27
N LYS A 35 19.06 3.20 4.10
CA LYS A 35 20.12 4.20 4.27
C LYS A 35 19.63 5.35 5.15
N ILE A 36 20.59 6.09 5.70
CA ILE A 36 20.36 7.28 6.51
C ILE A 36 20.88 8.48 5.71
N SER A 37 20.02 9.49 5.53
CA SER A 37 20.37 10.73 4.86
C SER A 37 21.42 11.48 5.65
N LYS A 38 22.45 11.93 4.93
CA LYS A 38 23.54 12.77 5.43
C LYS A 38 23.40 14.23 5.00
N LEU A 39 22.30 14.57 4.31
CA LEU A 39 22.05 15.94 3.83
C LEU A 39 21.53 16.79 4.99
N ASP A 40 22.04 18.03 5.10
CA ASP A 40 21.63 18.98 6.13
C ASP A 40 20.15 19.37 6.03
N SER A 41 19.54 19.24 4.85
CA SER A 41 18.11 19.49 4.64
C SER A 41 17.21 18.39 5.22
N ASN A 42 17.74 17.16 5.36
CA ASN A 42 17.01 16.00 5.85
C ASN A 42 17.95 15.15 6.73
N PRO A 43 18.47 15.69 7.84
CA PRO A 43 19.49 15.01 8.62
C PRO A 43 18.88 13.78 9.29
N TYR A 44 19.60 12.66 9.24
CA TYR A 44 19.22 11.39 9.88
C TYR A 44 17.91 10.75 9.38
N ARG A 45 17.25 11.32 8.36
CA ARG A 45 16.03 10.72 7.79
C ARG A 45 16.37 9.43 7.05
N ARG A 46 15.59 8.37 7.28
CA ARG A 46 15.82 7.05 6.68
C ARG A 46 15.12 6.91 5.34
N TYR A 47 15.78 6.28 4.37
CA TYR A 47 15.23 5.99 3.06
C TYR A 47 15.61 4.59 2.58
N PHE A 48 14.76 4.02 1.74
CA PHE A 48 15.01 2.84 0.95
C PHE A 48 15.70 3.21 -0.36
N HIS A 49 16.70 2.44 -0.76
CA HIS A 49 17.40 2.62 -2.02
C HIS A 49 17.79 1.27 -2.62
N CYS A 50 17.95 1.23 -3.94
CA CYS A 50 18.44 0.06 -4.66
C CYS A 50 19.89 -0.27 -4.27
N ALA A 51 20.15 -1.53 -3.90
CA ALA A 51 21.47 -2.01 -3.48
C ALA A 51 22.54 -1.86 -4.58
N TYR A 52 22.16 -2.03 -5.85
CA TYR A 52 23.06 -1.86 -6.98
C TYR A 52 23.60 -0.43 -7.07
N VAL A 53 22.73 0.57 -6.89
CA VAL A 53 23.09 1.99 -6.91
C VAL A 53 24.02 2.33 -5.76
N VAL A 54 23.67 1.86 -4.56
CA VAL A 54 24.46 2.08 -3.35
C VAL A 54 25.85 1.46 -3.49
N SER A 55 25.95 0.25 -4.04
CA SER A 55 27.21 -0.47 -4.18
C SER A 55 28.12 0.16 -5.22
N ASN A 56 27.56 0.63 -6.33
CA ASN A 56 28.30 1.23 -7.43
C ASN A 56 28.44 2.76 -7.32
N LYS A 57 27.89 3.38 -6.25
CA LYS A 57 27.90 4.83 -6.01
C LYS A 57 27.38 5.64 -7.21
N LEU A 58 26.35 5.12 -7.89
CA LEU A 58 25.75 5.79 -9.03
C LEU A 58 24.89 6.97 -8.55
N MET A 59 24.93 8.06 -9.31
CA MET A 59 24.08 9.24 -9.11
C MET A 59 23.08 9.33 -10.25
N ASP A 60 21.80 9.55 -9.93
CA ASP A 60 20.72 9.83 -10.89
C ASP A 60 20.46 8.74 -11.96
N ASP A 61 20.38 7.48 -11.52
CA ASP A 61 20.16 6.33 -12.42
C ASP A 61 18.68 5.88 -12.51
N ASN A 62 17.76 6.66 -11.95
CA ASN A 62 16.32 6.39 -11.95
C ASN A 62 15.95 5.01 -11.33
N HIS A 63 16.75 4.55 -10.36
CA HIS A 63 16.43 3.39 -9.52
C HIS A 63 15.52 3.77 -8.35
N VAL A 64 15.03 2.74 -7.65
CA VAL A 64 14.17 2.93 -6.47
C VAL A 64 14.87 3.78 -5.43
N PHE A 65 14.21 4.88 -5.06
CA PHE A 65 14.47 5.72 -3.91
C PHE A 65 13.11 6.05 -3.27
N LYS A 66 12.96 5.81 -1.96
CA LYS A 66 11.73 6.17 -1.24
C LYS A 66 12.01 6.42 0.23
N TRP A 67 11.42 7.45 0.81
CA TRP A 67 11.53 7.69 2.25
C TRP A 67 10.79 6.61 3.05
N VAL A 68 11.37 6.20 4.18
CA VAL A 68 10.81 5.11 5.01
C VAL A 68 9.46 5.51 5.60
N ASP A 69 9.33 6.73 6.10
CA ASP A 69 8.07 7.27 6.63
C ASP A 69 6.95 7.29 5.57
N GLU A 70 7.23 7.79 4.38
CA GLU A 70 6.27 7.79 3.25
C GLU A 70 5.89 6.36 2.83
N ALA A 71 6.86 5.44 2.77
CA ALA A 71 6.60 4.05 2.47
C ALA A 71 5.67 3.40 3.51
N LEU A 72 5.90 3.66 4.80
CA LEU A 72 5.08 3.13 5.89
C LEU A 72 3.69 3.76 5.94
N LEU A 73 3.58 5.07 5.71
CA LEU A 73 2.28 5.75 5.65
C LEU A 73 1.39 5.15 4.55
N ASN A 74 1.96 4.88 3.37
CA ASN A 74 1.24 4.21 2.30
C ASN A 74 0.74 2.81 2.70
N GLU A 75 1.55 2.04 3.44
CA GLU A 75 1.10 0.72 3.93
C GLU A 75 -0.01 0.84 4.96
N VAL A 76 0.10 1.78 5.89
CA VAL A 76 -0.94 2.02 6.90
C VAL A 76 -2.26 2.42 6.23
N GLU A 77 -2.23 3.30 5.23
CA GLU A 77 -3.41 3.72 4.48
C GLU A 77 -4.05 2.56 3.72
N ARG A 78 -3.22 1.74 3.05
CA ARG A 78 -3.66 0.54 2.34
C ARG A 78 -4.31 -0.47 3.29
N LEU A 79 -3.65 -0.77 4.41
CA LEU A 79 -4.16 -1.68 5.43
C LEU A 79 -5.44 -1.16 6.07
N SER A 80 -5.54 0.14 6.35
CA SER A 80 -6.76 0.76 6.86
C SER A 80 -7.94 0.58 5.89
N SER A 81 -7.69 0.77 4.60
CA SER A 81 -8.69 0.59 3.56
C SER A 81 -9.13 -0.87 3.43
N GLU A 82 -8.18 -1.80 3.50
CA GLU A 82 -8.46 -3.23 3.43
C GLU A 82 -9.22 -3.74 4.66
N ALA A 83 -8.88 -3.26 5.86
CA ALA A 83 -9.59 -3.56 7.10
C ALA A 83 -11.06 -3.12 7.03
N LYS A 84 -11.33 -1.89 6.59
CA LYS A 84 -12.71 -1.38 6.40
C LYS A 84 -13.51 -2.24 5.42
N ARG A 85 -12.88 -2.68 4.34
CA ARG A 85 -13.52 -3.56 3.34
C ARG A 85 -13.85 -4.93 3.95
N LEU A 86 -12.95 -5.51 4.73
CA LEU A 86 -13.17 -6.78 5.41
C LEU A 86 -14.29 -6.67 6.45
N GLU A 87 -14.29 -5.61 7.27
CA GLU A 87 -15.37 -5.33 8.22
C GLU A 87 -16.73 -5.20 7.52
N GLN A 88 -16.77 -4.55 6.36
CA GLN A 88 -17.99 -4.44 5.56
C GLN A 88 -18.47 -5.81 5.07
N MET A 89 -17.57 -6.62 4.50
CA MET A 89 -17.91 -7.97 4.03
C MET A 89 -18.41 -8.87 5.16
N MET A 90 -17.84 -8.74 6.36
CA MET A 90 -18.29 -9.50 7.53
C MET A 90 -19.72 -9.13 7.92
N ARG A 91 -20.03 -7.82 7.98
CA ARG A 91 -21.40 -7.35 8.26
C ARG A 91 -22.41 -7.82 7.21
N GLU A 92 -22.03 -7.74 5.94
CA GLU A 92 -22.88 -8.22 4.84
C GLU A 92 -23.12 -9.74 4.92
N SER A 93 -22.07 -10.50 5.24
CA SER A 93 -22.18 -11.95 5.42
C SER A 93 -23.06 -12.34 6.59
N GLU A 94 -23.04 -11.58 7.69
CA GLU A 94 -23.91 -11.79 8.85
C GLU A 94 -25.38 -11.61 8.49
N ILE A 95 -25.71 -10.54 7.76
CA ILE A 95 -27.07 -10.28 7.25
C ILE A 95 -27.56 -11.42 6.34
N VAL A 96 -26.71 -11.89 5.43
CA VAL A 96 -27.07 -13.00 4.53
C VAL A 96 -27.31 -14.29 5.32
N PHE A 97 -26.48 -14.57 6.33
CA PHE A 97 -26.63 -15.76 7.17
C PHE A 97 -27.98 -15.76 7.91
N ASP A 98 -28.32 -14.64 8.55
CA ASP A 98 -29.59 -14.47 9.25
C ASP A 98 -30.79 -14.63 8.31
N GLY A 99 -30.70 -14.10 7.09
CA GLY A 99 -31.73 -14.26 6.06
C GLY A 99 -31.97 -15.73 5.68
N VAL A 100 -30.89 -16.49 5.47
CA VAL A 100 -30.96 -17.92 5.15
C VAL A 100 -31.54 -18.72 6.31
N GLU A 101 -31.18 -18.39 7.55
CA GLU A 101 -31.73 -19.05 8.74
C GLU A 101 -33.23 -18.77 8.89
N TYR A 102 -33.65 -17.52 8.66
CA TYR A 102 -35.07 -17.15 8.65
C TYR A 102 -35.85 -17.92 7.57
N GLU A 103 -35.34 -18.00 6.35
CA GLU A 103 -35.98 -18.74 5.25
C GLU A 103 -36.17 -20.22 5.59
N LYS A 104 -35.17 -20.87 6.19
CA LYS A 104 -35.28 -22.27 6.65
C LYS A 104 -36.40 -22.43 7.67
N VAL A 105 -36.46 -21.55 8.67
CA VAL A 105 -37.51 -21.59 9.70
C VAL A 105 -38.91 -21.43 9.10
N VAL A 106 -39.06 -20.54 8.10
CA VAL A 106 -40.33 -20.36 7.40
C VAL A 106 -40.70 -21.61 6.61
N PHE A 107 -39.75 -22.17 5.85
CA PHE A 107 -39.97 -23.37 5.05
C PHE A 107 -40.38 -24.57 5.90
N ASP A 108 -39.69 -24.82 7.02
CA ASP A 108 -40.02 -25.89 7.95
C ASP A 108 -41.44 -25.75 8.51
N LYS A 109 -41.84 -24.54 8.90
CA LYS A 109 -43.21 -24.27 9.39
C LYS A 109 -44.27 -24.54 8.31
N VAL A 110 -44.00 -24.19 7.05
CA VAL A 110 -44.91 -24.45 5.93
C VAL A 110 -45.01 -25.96 5.66
N LEU A 111 -43.88 -26.67 5.65
CA LEU A 111 -43.85 -28.13 5.48
C LEU A 111 -44.66 -28.86 6.56
N MET A 112 -44.55 -28.43 7.83
CA MET A 112 -45.32 -29.02 8.93
C MET A 112 -46.83 -28.81 8.78
N LYS A 113 -47.27 -27.75 8.10
CA LYS A 113 -48.69 -27.47 7.82
C LYS A 113 -49.23 -28.26 6.64
N VAL A 114 -48.41 -28.52 5.62
CA VAL A 114 -48.83 -29.28 4.41
C VAL A 114 -48.89 -30.79 4.68
N LYS A 115 -48.09 -31.30 5.62
CA LYS A 115 -48.09 -32.71 6.03
C LYS A 115 -49.21 -33.10 7.01
N LYS A 116 -50.09 -32.15 7.37
CA LYS A 116 -51.24 -32.35 8.26
C LYS A 116 -52.53 -32.32 7.45
#